data_AF-A0A0M5LCQ8-F1
#
_entry.id   AF-A0A0M5LCQ8-F1
#
_cell.length_a   1.000
_cell.length_b   1.000
_cell.length_c   1.000
_cell.angle_alpha   90.00
_cell.angle_beta   90.00
_cell.angle_gamma   90.00
#
_symmetry.space_group_name_H-M   'P 1'
#
loop_
_entity.id
_entity.type
_entity.pdbx_description
1 polymer ?
#
loop_
_entity_poly.entity_id
_entity_poly.type
_entity_poly.pdbx_seq_one_letter_code
_entity_poly.pdbx_strand_id
1 'polypeptide(L)' 'MPGSYGLLYIQDEEDDKNEIDHSNEFVVWKLARGHLNQEKDPFLSPCISSIENSFDPLRANL' A
#
# COMPACT_ATOMS: atom_id res chain seq x y z
N MET A 1 -22.75 4.55 9.08
CA MET A 1 -22.69 6.01 9.35
C MET A 1 -22.67 6.76 8.02
N PRO A 2 -23.80 7.27 7.52
CA PRO A 2 -23.90 7.87 6.18
C PRO A 2 -23.14 9.20 6.00
N GLY A 3 -22.66 9.82 7.09
CA GLY A 3 -21.84 11.04 7.05
C GLY A 3 -20.34 10.82 7.23
N SER A 4 -19.88 9.58 7.40
CA SER A 4 -18.47 9.29 7.64
C SER A 4 -17.65 9.29 6.36
N TYR A 5 -16.45 9.87 6.44
CA TYR A 5 -15.42 9.86 5.41
C TYR A 5 -14.09 9.49 6.04
N GLY A 6 -13.22 8.87 5.26
CA GLY A 6 -11.88 8.51 5.71
C GLY A 6 -11.07 7.84 4.61
N LEU A 7 -9.76 7.87 4.79
CA LEU A 7 -8.80 7.13 4.00
C LEU A 7 -7.92 6.34 4.97
N LEU A 8 -7.66 5.09 4.62
CA LEU A 8 -6.68 4.25 5.31
C LEU A 8 -5.72 3.72 4.25
N TYR A 9 -4.44 4.01 4.44
CA TYR A 9 -3.35 3.48 3.64
C TYR A 9 -2.71 2.33 4.39
N ILE A 10 -2.52 1.21 3.73
CA ILE A 10 -1.86 0.03 4.27
C ILE A 10 -0.75 -0.35 3.30
N GLN A 11 0.47 -0.47 3.80
CA GLN A 11 1.59 -1.11 3.13
C GLN A 11 1.95 -2.32 3.98
N ASP A 12 1.87 -3.51 3.39
CA ASP A 12 2.25 -4.76 4.02
C ASP A 12 3.31 -5.43 3.15
N GLU A 13 4.58 -5.22 3.49
CA GLU A 13 5.72 -5.73 2.72
C GLU A 13 5.82 -7.27 2.75
N GLU A 14 5.14 -7.92 3.71
CA GLU A 14 5.10 -9.38 3.86
C GLU A 14 3.88 -10.00 3.16
N ASP A 15 3.10 -9.21 2.40
CA ASP A 15 1.95 -9.68 1.62
C ASP A 15 2.36 -10.34 0.29
N ASP A 16 3.43 -11.15 0.33
CA ASP A 16 3.99 -11.90 -0.79
C ASP A 16 3.43 -13.33 -0.90
N LYS A 17 2.58 -13.72 0.06
CA LYS A 17 2.07 -15.10 0.22
C LYS A 17 0.59 -15.28 -0.12
N ASN A 18 -0.14 -14.20 -0.42
CA ASN A 18 -1.57 -14.26 -0.75
C ASN A 18 -1.81 -14.46 -2.26
N GLU A 19 -3.08 -14.68 -2.66
CA GLU A 19 -3.45 -14.86 -4.07
C GLU A 19 -3.12 -13.63 -4.94
N ILE A 20 -3.11 -12.45 -4.33
CA ILE A 20 -2.71 -11.18 -4.93
C ILE A 20 -1.57 -10.64 -4.08
N ASP A 21 -0.42 -10.39 -4.71
CA ASP A 21 0.76 -9.84 -4.07
C ASP A 21 0.62 -8.32 -3.97
N HIS A 22 0.55 -7.81 -2.73
CA HIS A 22 0.53 -6.38 -2.43
C HIS A 22 1.82 -5.90 -1.75
N SER A 23 2.87 -6.73 -1.69
CA SER A 23 4.13 -6.44 -1.00
C SER A 23 4.81 -5.14 -1.44
N ASN A 24 4.58 -4.73 -2.68
CA ASN A 24 5.17 -3.55 -3.30
C ASN A 24 4.15 -2.42 -3.60
N GLU A 25 2.98 -2.44 -2.97
CA GLU A 25 1.97 -1.39 -3.17
C GLU A 25 1.27 -0.97 -1.88
N PHE A 26 0.85 0.29 -1.85
CA PHE A 26 -0.12 0.76 -0.88
C PHE A 26 -1.53 0.36 -1.31
N VAL A 27 -2.21 -0.38 -0.45
CA VAL A 27 -3.64 -0.63 -0.54
C VAL A 27 -4.39 0.52 0.12
N VAL A 28 -5.28 1.18 -0.63
CA VAL A 28 -6.07 2.30 -0.11
C VAL A 28 -7.49 1.84 0.17
N TRP A 29 -7.94 2.05 1.40
CA TRP A 29 -9.34 1.89 1.77
C TRP A 29 -10.02 3.26 1.87
N LYS A 30 -10.99 3.49 1.00
CA LYS A 30 -11.79 4.72 0.95
C LYS A 30 -13.14 4.51 1.61
N LEU A 31 -13.38 5.25 2.69
CA LEU A 31 -14.69 5.36 3.32
C LEU A 31 -15.42 6.59 2.74
N ALA A 32 -16.51 6.39 2.03
CA ALA A 32 -17.36 7.45 1.51
C ALA A 32 -18.82 7.22 1.88
N ARG A 33 -19.40 8.13 2.67
CA ARG A 33 -20.79 8.04 3.14
C ARG A 33 -21.11 6.69 3.80
N GLY A 34 -20.16 6.19 4.59
CA GLY A 34 -20.29 4.90 5.27
C GLY A 34 -20.02 3.66 4.42
N HIS A 35 -19.63 3.81 3.14
CA HIS A 35 -19.23 2.71 2.27
C HIS A 35 -17.72 2.62 2.20
N LEU A 36 -17.17 1.47 2.56
CA LEU A 36 -15.75 1.19 2.49
C LEU A 36 -15.44 0.46 1.19
N ASN A 37 -14.53 0.99 0.38
CA ASN A 37 -14.10 0.39 -0.88
C ASN A 37 -12.57 0.36 -0.92
N GLN A 38 -12.01 -0.70 -1.48
CA GLN A 38 -10.58 -0.76 -1.78
C GLN A 38 -10.32 -0.05 -3.11
N GLU A 39 -9.24 0.72 -3.17
CA GLU A 39 -8.80 1.49 -4.32
C GLU A 39 -7.29 1.29 -4.49
N LYS A 40 -6.81 1.46 -5.73
CA LYS A 40 -5.37 1.48 -6.00
C LYS A 40 -4.80 2.85 -5.64
N ASP A 41 -3.66 2.86 -4.98
CA ASP A 41 -2.91 4.10 -4.81
C ASP A 41 -2.23 4.51 -6.14
N PRO A 42 -2.39 5.74 -6.62
CA PRO A 42 -1.80 6.19 -7.87
C PRO A 42 -0.50 7.01 -7.71
N PHE A 43 -0.01 7.25 -6.49
CA PHE A 43 1.08 8.22 -6.23
C PHE A 43 2.33 7.64 -5.58
N LEU A 44 2.13 6.67 -4.70
CA LEU A 44 3.09 6.02 -3.82
C LEU A 44 3.32 4.55 -4.22
N SER A 45 2.47 3.98 -5.08
CA SER A 45 2.65 2.64 -5.65
C SER A 45 3.21 2.69 -7.09
N PRO A 46 4.14 1.79 -7.47
CA PRO A 46 4.81 0.81 -6.60
C PRO A 46 5.77 1.49 -5.60
N CYS A 47 5.93 0.94 -4.40
CA CYS A 47 6.73 1.57 -3.34
C CYS A 47 8.24 1.51 -3.66
N ILE A 48 8.74 0.31 -3.95
CA ILE A 48 10.09 0.07 -4.46
C ILE A 48 10.19 0.68 -5.86
N SER A 49 11.28 1.40 -6.11
CA SER A 49 11.60 2.22 -7.29
C SER A 49 10.92 3.58 -7.39
N SER A 50 9.81 3.84 -6.67
CA SER A 50 9.20 5.18 -6.61
C SER A 50 9.57 5.93 -5.33
N ILE A 51 9.55 5.25 -4.18
CA ILE A 51 9.83 5.80 -2.86
C ILE A 51 11.12 5.20 -2.31
N GLU A 52 11.17 3.87 -2.29
CA GLU A 52 12.30 3.10 -1.79
C GLU A 52 13.22 2.69 -2.94
N ASN A 53 14.50 2.50 -2.64
CA ASN A 53 15.41 1.90 -3.62
C ASN A 53 15.21 0.39 -3.63
N SER A 54 15.47 -0.23 -4.78
CA SER A 54 15.63 -1.69 -4.83
C SER A 54 16.70 -2.14 -3.84
N PHE A 55 16.50 -3.35 -3.29
CA PHE A 55 17.43 -3.93 -2.33
C PHE A 55 18.87 -3.93 -2.86
N ASP A 56 19.79 -3.36 -2.07
CA ASP A 56 21.21 -3.35 -2.34
C ASP A 56 21.96 -4.16 -1.26
N PRO A 57 22.43 -5.39 -1.55
CA PRO A 57 23.11 -6.23 -0.58
C PRO A 57 24.43 -5.63 -0.05
N LEU A 58 25.02 -4.67 -0.79
CA LEU A 58 26.23 -3.99 -0.34
C LEU A 58 25.94 -2.94 0.75
N ARG A 59 24.69 -2.47 0.87
CA ARG A 59 24.24 -1.54 1.92
C ARG A 59 23.67 -2.22 3.16
N ALA A 60 23.28 -3.50 3.05
CA ALA A 60 22.68 -4.25 4.15
C ALA A 60 23.67 -4.64 5.27
N ASN A 61 24.97 -4.41 5.09
CA ASN A 61 26.03 -4.82 6.02
C ASN A 61 26.79 -3.63 6.66
N LEU A 62 26.19 -2.43 6.68
CA LEU A 62 26.67 -1.25 7.43
C LEU A 62 25.93 -1.13 8.76
#